data_AF-A0A1D7QQM4-F1
#
_entry.id   AF-A0A1D7QQM4-F1
#
_cell.length_a   1.000
_cell.length_b   1.000
_cell.length_c   1.000
_cell.angle_alpha   90.00
_cell.angle_beta   90.00
_cell.angle_gamma   90.00
#
_symmetry.space_group_name_H-M   'P 1'
#
loop_
_entity.id
_entity.type
_entity.pdbx_description
1 polymer ?
#
loop_
_entity_poly.entity_id
_entity_poly.type
_entity_poly.pdbx_seq_one_letter_code
_entity_poly.pdbx_strand_id
1 'polypeptide(L)'
;MASEANGIGIVSSNAIITGIPKMIESKSDFKGYILIPMLAGKVTTFIPVPIIDRYDVYEIRDEKSSDTFLIAHAKGSEKLPERKIKVAGVLKELKSKKDEDKGSKKFLEVNYFLNLP
;
A
#
# COMPACT_ATOMS: atom_id res chain seq x y z
N MET A 1 11.45 12.90 26.64
CA MET A 1 11.54 11.71 25.77
C MET A 1 11.31 12.19 24.34
N ALA A 2 12.36 12.23 23.52
CA ALA A 2 12.21 12.58 22.11
C ALA A 2 11.60 11.38 21.39
N SER A 3 10.48 11.59 20.71
CA SER A 3 9.80 10.55 19.91
C SER A 3 10.76 10.02 18.84
N GLU A 4 10.73 8.71 18.60
CA GLU A 4 11.47 8.01 17.53
C GLU A 4 11.22 8.63 16.14
N ALA A 5 10.15 9.43 16.00
CA ALA A 5 9.84 10.25 14.84
C ALA A 5 10.94 11.24 14.43
N ASN A 6 11.78 11.71 15.37
CA ASN A 6 12.79 12.74 15.09
C ASN A 6 14.12 12.20 14.54
N GLY A 7 14.35 10.88 14.57
CA GLY A 7 15.68 10.33 14.29
C GLY A 7 15.92 9.89 12.84
N ILE A 8 14.96 9.17 12.23
CA ILE A 8 15.20 8.42 10.97
C ILE A 8 13.90 8.32 10.12
N GLY A 9 12.84 9.05 10.48
CA GLY A 9 11.52 8.87 9.85
C GLY A 9 11.47 9.39 8.42
N ILE A 10 11.57 8.50 7.43
CA ILE A 10 11.14 8.82 6.06
C ILE A 10 9.66 9.20 6.13
N VAL A 11 9.36 10.48 5.90
CA VAL A 11 8.01 11.04 5.93
C VAL A 11 7.22 10.43 4.78
N SER A 12 6.54 9.34 5.09
CA SER A 12 5.61 8.71 4.16
C SER A 12 4.41 9.64 4.02
N SER A 13 4.10 10.07 2.79
CA SER A 13 3.04 11.07 2.59
C SER A 13 1.67 10.45 2.82
N ASN A 14 0.86 11.09 3.67
CA ASN A 14 -0.54 10.72 3.85
C ASN A 14 -1.33 11.09 2.58
N ALA A 15 -2.24 10.22 2.16
CA ALA A 15 -3.15 10.52 1.05
C ALA A 15 -4.56 9.99 1.35
N ILE A 16 -5.53 10.66 0.74
CA ILE A 16 -6.96 10.34 0.82
C ILE A 16 -7.46 10.13 -0.60
N ILE A 17 -8.08 8.98 -0.87
CA ILE A 17 -8.63 8.62 -2.18
C ILE A 17 -10.11 8.33 -2.01
N THR A 18 -10.93 8.76 -2.98
CA THR A 18 -12.38 8.48 -2.99
C THR A 18 -12.73 7.72 -4.26
N GLY A 19 -13.37 6.57 -4.12
CA GLY A 19 -13.71 5.72 -5.26
C GLY A 19 -14.31 4.38 -4.84
N ILE A 20 -14.44 3.47 -5.79
CA ILE A 20 -14.94 2.11 -5.55
C ILE A 20 -13.73 1.15 -5.63
N PRO A 21 -13.39 0.44 -4.54
CA PRO A 21 -12.28 -0.50 -4.52
C PRO A 21 -12.71 -1.80 -5.21
N LYS A 22 -11.85 -2.32 -6.07
CA LYS A 22 -12.02 -3.61 -6.73
C LYS A 22 -10.86 -4.51 -6.35
N MET A 23 -11.17 -5.67 -5.75
CA MET A 23 -10.13 -6.59 -5.27
C MET A 23 -9.36 -7.19 -6.46
N ILE A 24 -8.04 -7.27 -6.31
CA ILE A 24 -7.17 -7.97 -7.26
C ILE A 24 -6.99 -9.39 -6.72
N GLU A 25 -7.74 -10.35 -7.24
CA GLU A 25 -7.79 -11.72 -6.68
C GLU A 25 -6.58 -12.58 -7.06
N SER A 26 -5.84 -12.21 -8.10
CA SER A 26 -4.89 -13.11 -8.75
C SER A 26 -3.44 -12.85 -8.34
N LYS A 27 -2.87 -13.79 -7.58
CA LYS A 27 -1.41 -13.85 -7.26
C LYS A 27 -0.53 -13.82 -8.52
N SER A 28 -1.06 -14.34 -9.62
CA SER A 28 -0.34 -14.52 -10.88
C SER A 28 -0.12 -13.20 -11.64
N ASP A 29 -1.01 -12.23 -11.44
CA ASP A 29 -1.03 -10.97 -12.18
C ASP A 29 -0.23 -9.86 -11.47
N PHE A 30 -0.13 -9.93 -10.14
CA PHE A 30 0.54 -8.91 -9.35
C PHE A 30 2.00 -9.27 -9.01
N LYS A 31 2.95 -8.54 -9.61
CA LYS A 31 4.41 -8.76 -9.44
C LYS A 31 5.10 -7.75 -8.52
N GLY A 32 4.36 -7.06 -7.65
CA GLY A 32 4.91 -6.05 -6.75
C GLY A 32 5.35 -6.62 -5.40
N TYR A 33 6.45 -6.09 -4.88
CA TYR A 33 7.07 -6.48 -3.62
C TYR A 33 7.26 -5.28 -2.71
N ILE A 34 7.19 -5.52 -1.41
CA ILE A 34 7.58 -4.59 -0.36
C ILE A 34 8.85 -5.10 0.33
N LEU A 35 9.68 -4.18 0.80
CA LEU A 35 10.88 -4.52 1.56
C LEU A 35 10.55 -4.48 3.05
N ILE A 36 10.69 -5.62 3.73
CA ILE A 36 10.47 -5.71 5.18
C ILE A 36 11.83 -5.78 5.86
N PRO A 37 12.09 -4.94 6.88
CA PRO A 37 13.31 -5.04 7.68
C PRO A 37 13.27 -6.30 8.55
N MET A 38 14.37 -7.05 8.57
CA MET A 38 14.61 -8.19 9.44
C MET A 38 15.93 -8.01 10.19
N LEU A 39 15.93 -8.35 11.48
CA LEU A 39 17.13 -8.32 12.31
C LEU A 39 17.88 -9.64 12.15
N ALA A 40 19.10 -9.58 11.62
CA ALA A 40 20.03 -10.70 11.56
C ALA A 40 21.21 -10.41 12.49
N GLY A 41 21.05 -10.73 13.77
CA GLY A 41 22.01 -10.37 14.81
C GLY A 41 22.08 -8.85 15.01
N LYS A 42 23.21 -8.22 14.61
CA LYS A 42 23.45 -6.77 14.73
C LYS A 42 23.21 -5.99 13.43
N VAL A 43 22.84 -6.67 12.34
CA VAL A 43 22.65 -6.06 11.02
C VAL A 43 21.17 -6.09 10.64
N THR A 44 20.66 -4.99 10.09
CA THR A 44 19.31 -4.94 9.50
C THR A 44 19.39 -5.36 8.04
N THR A 45 18.71 -6.42 7.67
CA THR A 45 18.57 -6.87 6.28
C THR A 45 17.16 -6.57 5.78
N PHE A 46 17.00 -6.31 4.48
CA PHE A 46 15.69 -6.10 3.88
C PHE A 46 15.33 -7.27 2.99
N ILE A 47 14.21 -7.94 3.29
CA ILE A 47 13.72 -9.04 2.48
C ILE A 47 12.58 -8.58 1.56
N PRO A 48 12.60 -8.93 0.26
CA PRO A 48 11.48 -8.67 -0.63
C PRO A 48 10.35 -9.67 -0.37
N VAL A 49 9.17 -9.16 -0.03
CA VAL A 49 7.96 -9.96 0.20
C VAL A 49 6.89 -9.51 -0.79
N PRO A 50 6.20 -10.43 -1.50
CA PRO A 50 5.04 -10.05 -2.30
C PRO A 50 4.01 -9.33 -1.45
N ILE A 51 3.56 -8.14 -1.86
CA ILE A 51 2.63 -7.35 -1.04
C ILE A 51 1.35 -8.14 -0.73
N ILE A 52 0.93 -8.99 -1.66
CA ILE A 52 -0.31 -9.75 -1.56
C ILE A 52 -0.27 -10.79 -0.44
N ASP A 53 0.92 -11.16 0.05
CA ASP A 53 1.03 -12.12 1.15
C ASP A 53 0.71 -11.44 2.49
N ARG A 54 0.77 -10.12 2.56
CA ARG A 54 0.47 -9.32 3.77
C ARG A 54 -0.81 -8.49 3.67
N TYR A 55 -1.23 -8.15 2.46
CA TYR A 55 -2.36 -7.25 2.22
C TYR A 55 -3.35 -7.84 1.22
N ASP A 56 -4.62 -7.52 1.43
CA ASP A 56 -5.65 -7.57 0.40
C ASP A 56 -5.46 -6.34 -0.49
N VAL A 57 -5.18 -6.56 -1.76
CA VAL A 57 -4.83 -5.50 -2.71
C VAL A 57 -6.05 -5.18 -3.55
N TYR A 58 -6.31 -3.88 -3.72
CA TYR A 58 -7.42 -3.38 -4.51
C TYR A 58 -6.92 -2.32 -5.49
N GLU A 59 -7.60 -2.22 -6.64
CA GLU A 59 -7.56 -1.04 -7.48
C GLU A 59 -8.72 -0.13 -7.10
N ILE A 60 -8.43 1.15 -6.91
CA ILE A 60 -9.45 2.18 -6.72
C ILE A 60 -9.27 3.23 -7.79
N ARG A 61 -10.35 3.56 -8.49
CA ARG A 61 -10.38 4.67 -9.43
C ARG A 61 -10.79 5.92 -8.67
N ASP A 62 -9.92 6.92 -8.64
CA ASP A 62 -10.23 8.19 -7.97
C ASP A 62 -11.26 8.98 -8.78
N GLU A 63 -12.27 9.53 -8.09
CA GLU A 63 -13.32 10.29 -8.76
C GLU A 63 -12.86 11.67 -9.27
N LYS A 64 -11.83 12.27 -8.66
CA LYS A 64 -11.38 13.62 -9.04
C LYS A 64 -10.40 13.59 -10.19
N SER A 65 -9.42 12.68 -10.14
CA SER A 65 -8.39 12.61 -11.18
C SER A 65 -8.71 11.58 -12.27
N SER A 66 -9.70 10.71 -12.06
CA SER A 66 -9.98 9.55 -12.92
C SER A 66 -8.84 8.53 -13.02
N ASP A 67 -7.75 8.70 -12.25
CA ASP A 67 -6.63 7.78 -12.22
C ASP A 67 -6.92 6.56 -11.36
N THR A 68 -6.36 5.43 -11.75
CA THR A 68 -6.41 4.19 -10.96
C THR A 68 -5.19 4.12 -10.04
N PHE A 69 -5.45 3.93 -8.75
CA PHE A 69 -4.44 3.75 -7.71
C PHE A 69 -4.53 2.36 -7.09
N LEU A 70 -3.38 1.83 -6.70
CA LEU A 70 -3.28 0.63 -5.91
C LEU A 70 -3.41 0.96 -4.42
N ILE A 71 -4.32 0.27 -3.74
CA ILE A 71 -4.46 0.35 -2.30
C ILE A 71 -4.30 -1.04 -1.68
N ALA A 72 -3.69 -1.08 -0.50
CA ALA A 72 -3.39 -2.29 0.22
C ALA A 72 -4.05 -2.21 1.61
N HIS A 73 -4.96 -3.14 1.89
CA HIS A 73 -5.63 -3.25 3.18
C HIS A 73 -5.09 -4.48 3.93
N ALA A 74 -4.89 -4.36 5.25
CA ALA A 74 -4.25 -5.42 6.03
C ALA A 74 -5.07 -6.72 5.96
N LYS A 75 -4.41 -7.84 5.61
CA LYS A 75 -5.08 -9.15 5.61
C LYS A 75 -5.59 -9.51 7.00
N GLY A 76 -6.74 -10.18 7.03
CA GLY A 76 -7.40 -10.57 8.28
C GLY A 76 -8.24 -9.46 8.92
N SER A 77 -8.26 -8.25 8.34
CA SER A 77 -9.24 -7.22 8.65
C SER A 77 -10.52 -7.40 7.83
N GLU A 78 -11.56 -6.62 8.12
CA GLU A 78 -12.76 -6.57 7.28
C GLU A 78 -12.38 -6.15 5.85
N LYS A 79 -12.89 -6.86 4.84
CA LYS A 79 -12.62 -6.51 3.44
C LYS A 79 -13.20 -5.14 3.12
N LEU A 80 -12.51 -4.40 2.25
CA LEU A 80 -13.07 -3.16 1.70
C LEU A 80 -14.32 -3.49 0.86
N PRO A 81 -15.44 -2.81 1.08
CA PRO A 81 -16.68 -3.11 0.37
C PRO A 81 -16.61 -2.60 -1.08
N GLU A 82 -17.22 -3.33 -2.02
CA GLU A 82 -17.31 -2.95 -3.45
C GLU A 82 -18.34 -1.83 -3.69
N ARG A 83 -18.22 -0.74 -2.94
CA ARG A 83 -19.05 0.46 -3.06
C ARG A 83 -18.19 1.70 -2.90
N LYS A 84 -18.81 2.86 -3.10
CA LYS A 84 -18.12 4.14 -2.96
C LYS A 84 -17.66 4.33 -1.51
N ILE A 85 -16.35 4.45 -1.33
CA ILE A 85 -15.73 4.72 -0.04
C ILE A 85 -14.68 5.82 -0.17
N LYS A 86 -14.34 6.41 0.98
CA LYS A 86 -13.17 7.27 1.13
C LYS A 86 -12.13 6.54 1.96
N VAL A 87 -10.96 6.30 1.40
CA VAL A 87 -9.84 5.63 2.07
C VAL A 87 -8.79 6.65 2.45
N ALA A 88 -8.25 6.53 3.67
CA ALA A 88 -7.15 7.33 4.18
C ALA A 88 -6.00 6.40 4.57
N GLY A 89 -4.79 6.79 4.18
CA GLY A 89 -3.64 5.92 4.34
C GLY A 89 -2.32 6.62 4.07
N VAL A 90 -1.29 5.79 3.99
CA VAL A 90 0.10 6.22 3.83
C VAL A 90 0.62 5.72 2.48
N LEU A 91 1.13 6.64 1.65
CA LEU A 91 1.76 6.28 0.38
C LEU A 91 3.12 5.63 0.64
N LYS A 92 3.29 4.44 0.08
CA LYS A 92 4.52 3.64 0.16
C LYS A 92 5.00 3.25 -1.23
N GLU A 93 6.29 2.94 -1.32
CA GLU A 93 6.88 2.44 -2.56
C GLU A 93 6.61 0.95 -2.75
N LEU A 94 6.20 0.60 -3.96
CA LEU A 94 6.10 -0.76 -4.47
C LEU A 94 7.27 -1.02 -5.42
N LYS A 95 8.09 -2.01 -5.11
CA LYS A 95 9.18 -2.44 -6.00
C LYS A 95 8.66 -3.49 -6.98
N SER A 96 9.13 -3.46 -8.23
CA SER A 96 8.78 -4.44 -9.27
C SER A 96 10.05 -5.03 -9.88
N LYS A 97 10.07 -6.34 -10.15
CA LYS A 97 11.26 -7.05 -10.69
C LYS A 97 11.63 -6.69 -12.14
N LYS A 98 10.83 -5.92 -12.88
CA LYS A 98 10.92 -5.82 -14.35
C LYS A 98 11.12 -4.41 -14.95
N ASP A 99 11.28 -3.37 -14.16
CA ASP A 99 11.52 -2.02 -14.68
C ASP A 99 12.38 -1.23 -13.68
N GLU A 100 13.70 -1.23 -13.88
CA GLU A 100 14.61 -0.29 -13.20
C GLU A 100 14.57 1.11 -13.84
N ASP A 101 13.92 1.29 -15.00
CA ASP A 101 13.90 2.54 -15.77
C ASP A 101 12.55 3.29 -15.77
N LYS A 102 11.48 2.74 -15.19
CA LYS A 102 10.17 3.42 -15.10
C LYS A 102 9.64 3.44 -13.68
N GLY A 103 10.23 4.29 -12.84
CA GLY A 103 9.69 4.83 -11.58
C GLY A 103 9.14 3.82 -10.57
N SER A 104 9.61 3.86 -9.32
CA SER A 104 8.97 3.12 -8.22
C SER A 104 7.45 3.38 -8.24
N LYS A 105 6.65 2.34 -8.50
CA LYS A 105 5.18 2.45 -8.39
C LYS A 105 4.85 2.74 -6.92
N LYS A 106 3.81 3.53 -6.66
CA LYS A 106 3.36 3.80 -5.29
C LYS A 106 2.05 3.04 -5.04
N PHE A 107 1.84 2.67 -3.79
CA PHE A 107 0.57 2.14 -3.30
C PHE A 107 0.16 2.85 -2.01
N LEU A 108 -1.13 2.90 -1.72
CA LEU A 108 -1.64 3.43 -0.46
C LEU A 108 -1.85 2.28 0.53
N GLU A 109 -1.12 2.27 1.64
CA GLU A 109 -1.45 1.42 2.78
C GLU A 109 -2.64 2.02 3.52
N VAL A 110 -3.78 1.33 3.50
CA VAL A 110 -5.04 1.82 4.06
C VAL A 110 -5.02 1.67 5.58
N ASN A 111 -5.12 2.79 6.30
CA ASN A 111 -5.26 2.82 7.75
C ASN A 111 -6.73 2.94 8.17
N TYR A 112 -7.53 3.65 7.38
CA TYR A 112 -8.94 3.91 7.69
C TYR A 112 -9.77 4.06 6.41
N PHE A 113 -11.05 3.68 6.47
CA PHE A 113 -12.00 3.95 5.39
C PHE A 113 -13.36 4.36 5.94
N LEU A 114 -14.07 5.16 5.15
CA LEU A 114 -15.43 5.61 5.40
C LEU A 114 -16.34 5.14 4.28
N ASN A 115 -17.46 4.54 4.67
CA ASN A 115 -18.56 4.30 3.73
C ASN A 115 -19.18 5.65 3.36
N LEU A 116 -19.32 5.90 2.05
CA LEU A 116 -20.07 7.05 1.56
C LEU A 116 -21.50 6.58 1.19
N PRO A 117 -22.50 7.44 1.39
CA PRO A 117 -23.89 7.15 1.02
C PRO A 117 -24.08 7.04 -0.49
#